data_AF-A0A9E5PGH1-F1
#
_entry.id   AF-A0A9E5PGH1-F1
#
_cell.length_a   1.000
_cell.length_b   1.000
_cell.length_c   1.000
_cell.angle_alpha   90.00
_cell.angle_beta   90.00
_cell.angle_gamma   90.00
#
_symmetry.space_group_name_H-M   'P 1'
#
loop_
_entity.id
_entity.type
_entity.pdbx_description
1 polymer ?
#
loop_
_entity_poly.entity_id
_entity_poly.type
_entity_poly.pdbx_seq_one_letter_code
_entity_poly.pdbx_strand_id
1 'polypeptide(L)'
;MTIIDFHNHYYPPEYLAAIQAGPSNIRVTFDEQGNPVLHSPGDKNFVVPGHRDIAVRLGVLEQVGVDKQVLTFTAPGTLIESPERTVPLAQEVNDALARIVADHGEHFAALATLPLNDLAGSVL
;
A
#
# COMPACT_ATOMS: atom_id res chain seq x y z
N MET A 1 -17.98 5.21 22.12
CA MET A 1 -17.18 6.29 21.49
C MET A 1 -16.55 5.65 20.27
N THR A 2 -16.69 6.25 19.09
CA THR A 2 -16.07 5.72 17.87
C THR A 2 -14.57 6.00 17.88
N ILE A 3 -13.75 4.98 17.63
CA ILE A 3 -12.30 5.05 17.52
C ILE A 3 -11.92 4.93 16.04
N ILE A 4 -11.25 5.95 15.53
CA ILE A 4 -10.76 6.00 14.15
C ILE A 4 -9.24 6.06 14.19
N ASP A 5 -8.59 5.06 13.61
CA ASP A 5 -7.16 5.09 13.33
C ASP A 5 -6.92 5.80 12.00
N PHE A 6 -6.27 6.95 12.03
CA PHE A 6 -6.00 7.77 10.83
C PHE A 6 -4.62 7.52 10.20
N HIS A 7 -3.80 6.64 10.77
CA HIS A 7 -2.43 6.44 10.30
C HIS A 7 -2.09 4.96 10.23
N ASN A 8 -2.50 4.32 9.13
CA ASN A 8 -2.10 2.96 8.81
C ASN A 8 -1.65 2.81 7.36
N HIS A 9 -0.73 1.87 7.14
CA HIS A 9 -0.11 1.65 5.84
C HIS A 9 -0.45 0.27 5.26
N TYR A 10 -0.90 0.25 4.01
CA TYR A 10 -1.24 -0.96 3.27
C TYR A 10 -0.44 -1.04 1.95
N TYR A 11 0.10 -2.22 1.66
CA TYR A 11 0.84 -2.55 0.44
C TYR A 11 0.04 -3.60 -0.33
N PRO A 12 -0.66 -3.22 -1.40
CA PRO A 12 -1.45 -4.15 -2.20
C PRO A 12 -0.62 -5.30 -2.79
N PRO A 13 -1.10 -6.54 -2.77
CA PRO A 13 -0.44 -7.67 -3.43
C PRO A 13 -0.13 -7.41 -4.91
N GLU A 14 -1.00 -6.69 -5.61
CA GLU A 14 -0.86 -6.32 -7.02
C GLU A 14 0.33 -5.38 -7.23
N TYR A 15 0.48 -4.37 -6.36
CA TYR A 15 1.65 -3.50 -6.36
C TYR A 15 2.93 -4.29 -6.11
N LEU A 16 2.94 -5.17 -5.10
CA LEU A 16 4.10 -6.00 -4.75
C LEU A 16 4.51 -6.92 -5.92
N ALA A 17 3.54 -7.54 -6.59
CA ALA A 17 3.78 -8.35 -7.77
C ALA A 17 4.33 -7.51 -8.94
N ALA A 18 3.79 -6.31 -9.16
CA ALA A 18 4.20 -5.42 -10.25
C ALA A 18 5.65 -4.93 -10.09
N ILE A 19 6.08 -4.56 -8.89
CA ILE A 19 7.48 -4.15 -8.65
C ILE A 19 8.45 -5.34 -8.66
N GLN A 20 8.00 -6.54 -8.26
CA GLN A 20 8.81 -7.74 -8.34
C GLN A 20 9.03 -8.21 -9.78
N ALA A 21 8.00 -8.14 -10.62
CA ALA A 21 8.08 -8.48 -12.05
C ALA A 21 8.98 -7.49 -12.83
N GLY A 22 8.98 -6.23 -12.41
CA GLY A 22 9.77 -5.17 -13.00
C GLY A 22 9.27 -4.69 -14.38
N PRO A 23 9.97 -3.71 -14.99
CA PRO A 23 11.10 -2.97 -14.42
C PRO A 23 10.69 -2.13 -13.19
N SER A 24 11.62 -2.00 -12.26
CA SER A 24 11.42 -1.35 -10.95
C SER A 24 12.76 -0.85 -10.41
N ASN A 25 12.79 0.37 -9.88
CA ASN A 25 13.90 0.91 -9.09
C ASN A 25 13.89 0.38 -7.65
N ILE A 26 12.81 -0.27 -7.23
CA ILE A 26 12.71 -0.99 -5.97
C ILE A 26 13.13 -2.44 -6.19
N ARG A 27 14.16 -2.89 -5.46
CA ARG A 27 14.56 -4.30 -5.46
C ARG A 27 13.76 -5.05 -4.40
N VAL A 28 13.13 -6.17 -4.79
CA VAL A 28 12.38 -7.04 -3.86
C VAL A 28 13.26 -8.22 -3.44
N THR A 29 13.38 -8.47 -2.14
CA THR A 29 13.88 -9.74 -1.59
C THR A 29 12.87 -10.30 -0.59
N PHE A 30 13.20 -11.40 0.08
CA PHE A 30 12.37 -12.00 1.12
C PHE A 30 13.17 -12.18 2.41
N ASP A 31 12.53 -11.97 3.56
CA ASP A 31 13.11 -12.29 4.87
C ASP A 31 13.00 -13.81 5.17
N GLU A 32 13.48 -14.23 6.34
CA GLU A 32 13.47 -15.63 6.77
C GLU A 32 12.05 -16.22 6.92
N GLN A 33 11.03 -15.37 7.10
CA GLN A 33 9.63 -15.76 7.20
C GLN A 33 8.90 -15.65 5.85
N GLY A 34 9.61 -15.33 4.77
CA GLY A 34 9.05 -15.19 3.43
C GLY A 34 8.28 -13.89 3.21
N ASN A 35 8.46 -12.86 4.05
CA ASN A 35 7.86 -11.55 3.81
C ASN A 35 8.65 -10.78 2.75
N PRO A 36 7.99 -10.07 1.83
CA PRO A 36 8.67 -9.15 0.93
C PRO A 36 9.41 -8.07 1.70
N VAL A 37 10.66 -7.83 1.30
CA VAL A 37 11.49 -6.73 1.76
C VAL A 37 11.77 -5.83 0.56
N LEU A 38 11.28 -4.60 0.63
CA LEU A 38 11.45 -3.61 -0.43
C LEU A 38 12.71 -2.80 -0.14
N HIS A 39 13.69 -2.84 -1.05
CA HIS A 39 14.94 -2.09 -0.91
C HIS A 39 14.87 -0.84 -1.79
N SER A 40 15.01 0.32 -1.16
CA SER A 40 15.19 1.62 -1.81
C SER A 40 16.48 2.28 -1.32
N PRO A 41 16.99 3.34 -1.96
CA PRO A 41 18.23 4.01 -1.55
C PRO A 41 18.15 4.49 -0.10
N GLY A 42 18.92 3.85 0.78
CA GLY A 42 19.01 4.22 2.19
C GLY A 42 17.95 3.60 3.11
N ASP A 43 17.02 2.79 2.61
CA ASP A 43 15.94 2.21 3.44
C ASP A 43 15.53 0.79 3.02
N LYS A 44 14.90 0.07 3.95
CA LYS A 44 14.30 -1.26 3.75
C LYS A 44 12.95 -1.35 4.45
N ASN A 45 11.90 -1.67 3.69
CA ASN A 45 10.55 -1.83 4.21
C ASN A 45 10.20 -3.32 4.29
N PHE A 46 9.91 -3.81 5.50
CA PHE A 46 9.50 -5.19 5.76
C PHE A 46 7.98 -5.29 5.69
N VAL A 47 7.46 -5.86 4.62
CA VAL A 47 6.03 -5.89 4.34
C VAL A 47 5.43 -7.14 4.96
N VAL A 48 5.33 -7.22 6.29
CA VAL A 48 4.70 -8.36 7.02
C VAL A 48 3.18 -8.51 6.74
N PRO A 49 2.50 -9.61 7.12
CA PRO A 49 1.09 -9.83 6.75
C PRO A 49 0.14 -8.68 7.11
N GLY A 50 0.30 -8.05 8.27
CA GLY A 50 -0.52 -6.90 8.66
C GLY A 50 -0.39 -5.67 7.75
N HIS A 51 0.63 -5.62 6.89
CA HIS A 51 0.78 -4.57 5.87
C HIS A 51 0.17 -4.93 4.52
N ARG A 52 -0.11 -6.21 4.22
CA ARG A 52 -0.48 -6.65 2.86
C ARG A 52 -1.73 -7.54 2.79
N ASP A 53 -2.22 -8.01 3.94
CA ASP A 53 -3.39 -8.86 4.07
C ASP A 53 -4.50 -8.11 4.82
N ILE A 54 -5.57 -7.79 4.10
CA ILE A 54 -6.69 -7.01 4.64
C ILE A 54 -7.51 -7.80 5.67
N ALA A 55 -7.59 -9.13 5.52
CA ALA A 55 -8.31 -9.98 6.46
C ALA A 55 -7.56 -10.07 7.79
N VAL A 56 -6.23 -10.19 7.74
CA VAL A 56 -5.38 -10.09 8.94
C VAL A 56 -5.59 -8.74 9.62
N ARG A 57 -5.63 -7.64 8.85
CA ARG A 57 -5.84 -6.31 9.40
C ARG A 57 -7.22 -6.15 10.05
N LEU A 58 -8.28 -6.63 9.41
CA LEU A 58 -9.63 -6.59 9.94
C LEU A 58 -9.72 -7.29 11.30
N GLY A 59 -9.15 -8.49 11.41
CA GLY A 59 -9.11 -9.23 12.69
C GLY A 59 -8.37 -8.47 13.78
N VAL A 60 -7.32 -7.70 13.44
CA VAL A 60 -6.64 -6.84 14.43
C VAL A 60 -7.56 -5.71 14.90
N LEU A 61 -8.29 -5.03 14.01
CA LEU A 61 -9.22 -3.96 14.38
C LEU A 61 -10.29 -4.46 15.36
N GLU A 62 -10.87 -5.64 15.08
CA GLU A 62 -11.86 -6.30 15.94
C GLU A 62 -11.28 -6.63 17.32
N GLN A 63 -10.05 -7.12 17.37
CA GLN A 63 -9.39 -7.51 18.63
C GLN A 63 -9.08 -6.31 19.52
N VAL A 64 -8.67 -5.17 18.95
CA VAL A 64 -8.25 -3.99 19.71
C VAL A 64 -9.36 -2.96 19.90
N GLY A 65 -10.54 -3.19 19.31
CA GLY A 65 -11.71 -2.31 19.44
C GLY A 65 -11.57 -1.00 18.67
N VAL A 66 -10.92 -1.01 17.49
CA VAL A 66 -10.90 0.15 16.58
C VAL A 66 -12.03 -0.01 15.57
N ASP A 67 -12.92 0.98 15.48
CA ASP A 67 -14.11 0.89 14.64
C ASP A 67 -13.78 1.06 13.15
N LYS A 68 -12.89 2.01 12.82
CA LYS A 68 -12.50 2.34 11.44
C LYS A 68 -11.02 2.69 11.33
N GLN A 69 -10.40 2.32 10.22
CA GLN A 69 -9.02 2.68 9.90
C GLN A 69 -8.93 3.34 8.52
N VAL A 70 -8.14 4.41 8.43
CA VAL A 70 -7.83 5.09 7.17
C VAL A 70 -6.52 4.55 6.62
N LEU A 71 -6.62 3.79 5.53
CA LEU A 71 -5.48 3.18 4.85
C LEU A 71 -4.77 4.20 3.96
N THR A 72 -3.45 4.17 4.00
CA THR A 72 -2.57 4.96 3.14
C THR A 72 -1.51 4.06 2.52
N PHE A 73 -1.01 4.44 1.36
CA PHE A 73 0.20 3.82 0.80
C PHE A 73 1.43 4.62 1.23
N THR A 74 2.55 3.95 1.44
CA THR A 74 3.75 4.56 2.05
C THR A 74 5.03 4.16 1.34
N ALA A 75 6.17 4.61 1.87
CA ALA A 75 7.51 4.34 1.38
C ALA A 75 7.75 2.86 1.04
N PRO A 76 8.49 2.55 -0.03
CA PRO A 76 9.19 3.50 -0.90
C PRO A 76 8.29 4.29 -1.86
N GLY A 77 6.98 4.02 -1.87
CA GLY A 77 6.04 4.71 -2.75
C GLY A 77 6.28 4.38 -4.23
N THR A 78 5.70 5.19 -5.12
CA THR A 78 5.94 5.09 -6.57
C THR A 78 6.90 6.15 -7.09
N LEU A 79 7.20 7.18 -6.29
CA LEU A 79 7.98 8.35 -6.69
C LEU A 79 9.42 8.02 -7.13
N ILE A 80 9.97 6.92 -6.64
CA ILE A 80 11.32 6.47 -7.01
C ILE A 80 11.39 5.89 -8.43
N GLU A 81 10.25 5.53 -9.01
CA GLU A 81 10.17 5.00 -10.37
C GLU A 81 10.28 6.09 -11.44
N SER A 82 10.35 5.71 -12.72
CA SER A 82 10.24 6.70 -13.81
C SER A 82 8.83 7.31 -13.87
N PRO A 83 8.65 8.51 -14.47
CA PRO A 83 7.34 9.11 -14.71
C PRO A 83 6.32 8.15 -15.35
N GLU A 84 6.76 7.39 -16.35
CA GLU A 84 5.91 6.44 -17.08
C GLU A 84 5.50 5.24 -16.21
N ARG A 85 6.35 4.85 -15.26
CA ARG A 85 6.11 3.69 -14.40
C ARG A 85 5.32 4.04 -13.14
N THR A 86 5.47 5.26 -12.62
CA THR A 86 4.77 5.72 -11.40
C THR A 86 3.25 5.73 -11.57
N VAL A 87 2.75 6.11 -12.76
CA VAL A 87 1.31 6.25 -13.04
C VAL A 87 0.58 4.91 -12.91
N PRO A 88 0.95 3.85 -13.67
CA PRO A 88 0.27 2.57 -13.54
C PRO A 88 0.43 1.96 -12.14
N LEU A 89 1.56 2.16 -11.44
CA LEU A 89 1.71 1.67 -10.07
C LEU A 89 0.78 2.39 -9.08
N ALA A 90 0.63 3.71 -9.21
CA ALA A 90 -0.29 4.48 -8.39
C ALA A 90 -1.75 4.07 -8.66
N GLN A 91 -2.10 3.80 -9.91
CA GLN A 91 -3.41 3.26 -10.28
C GLN A 91 -3.67 1.89 -9.64
N GLU A 92 -2.74 0.94 -9.74
CA GLU A 92 -2.88 -0.38 -9.10
C GLU A 92 -3.08 -0.26 -7.58
N VAL A 93 -2.35 0.66 -6.94
CA VAL A 93 -2.52 0.93 -5.51
C VAL A 93 -3.91 1.48 -5.20
N ASN A 94 -4.33 2.51 -5.94
CA ASN A 94 -5.61 3.18 -5.71
C ASN A 94 -6.80 2.27 -6.01
N ASP A 95 -6.71 1.44 -7.05
CA ASP A 95 -7.75 0.46 -7.39
C ASP A 95 -7.88 -0.61 -6.31
N ALA A 96 -6.77 -1.09 -5.76
CA ALA A 96 -6.79 -2.03 -4.63
C ALA A 96 -7.39 -1.40 -3.36
N LEU A 97 -7.02 -0.15 -3.05
CA LEU A 97 -7.62 0.60 -1.94
C LEU A 97 -9.12 0.83 -2.15
N ALA A 98 -9.55 1.16 -3.37
CA ALA A 98 -10.95 1.32 -3.71
C ALA A 98 -11.74 0.01 -3.56
N ARG A 99 -11.17 -1.13 -3.98
CA ARG A 99 -11.75 -2.47 -3.74
C ARG A 99 -11.93 -2.75 -2.26
N ILE A 100 -10.92 -2.49 -1.44
CA ILE A 100 -11.00 -2.67 0.03
C ILE A 100 -12.11 -1.80 0.63
N VAL A 101 -12.22 -0.54 0.21
CA VAL A 101 -13.28 0.35 0.70
C VAL A 101 -14.67 -0.12 0.24
N ALA A 102 -14.80 -0.68 -0.96
CA ALA A 102 -16.06 -1.23 -1.44
C ALA A 102 -16.47 -2.50 -0.65
N ASP A 103 -15.53 -3.40 -0.41
CA ASP A 103 -15.80 -4.70 0.23
C ASP A 103 -15.89 -4.61 1.77
N HIS A 104 -15.20 -3.64 2.37
CA HIS A 104 -15.02 -3.51 3.82
C HIS A 104 -15.20 -2.07 4.33
N GLY A 105 -16.02 -1.26 3.67
CA GLY A 105 -16.20 0.18 3.97
C GLY A 105 -16.69 0.52 5.38
N GLU A 106 -17.30 -0.43 6.07
CA GLU A 106 -17.64 -0.31 7.50
C GLU A 106 -16.37 -0.10 8.35
N HIS A 107 -15.28 -0.80 8.02
CA HIS A 107 -14.03 -0.78 8.80
C HIS A 107 -12.90 0.00 8.13
N PHE A 108 -12.97 0.25 6.83
CA PHE A 108 -11.88 0.92 6.10
C PHE A 108 -12.34 2.11 5.29
N ALA A 109 -11.53 3.17 5.34
CA ALA A 109 -11.48 4.24 4.36
C ALA A 109 -10.05 4.30 3.81
N ALA A 110 -9.80 5.08 2.74
CA ALA A 110 -8.47 5.19 2.17
C ALA A 110 -8.15 6.60 1.66
N LEU A 111 -6.87 6.96 1.65
CA LEU A 111 -6.35 8.11 0.91
C LEU A 111 -5.58 7.62 -0.31
N ALA A 112 -5.88 8.21 -1.47
CA ALA A 112 -5.21 7.87 -2.71
C ALA A 112 -3.74 8.30 -2.69
N THR A 113 -2.89 7.49 -3.34
CA THR A 113 -1.52 7.87 -3.69
C THR A 113 -1.51 8.52 -5.06
N LEU A 114 -0.69 9.55 -5.25
CA LEU A 114 -0.53 10.22 -6.54
C LEU A 114 0.87 9.95 -7.11
N PRO A 115 1.01 9.83 -8.45
CA PRO A 115 2.28 9.69 -9.11
C PRO A 115 3.01 11.04 -9.17
N LEU A 116 3.56 11.52 -8.05
CA LEU A 116 4.02 12.91 -7.90
C LEU A 116 5.18 13.36 -8.80
N ASN A 117 5.86 12.43 -9.51
CA ASN A 117 6.83 12.73 -10.56
C ASN A 117 6.23 12.80 -11.97
N ASP A 118 4.91 12.64 -12.11
CA ASP A 118 4.17 12.90 -13.33
C ASP A 118 2.98 13.84 -13.03
N LEU A 119 3.07 15.09 -13.52
CA LEU A 119 2.06 16.11 -13.26
C LEU A 119 0.71 15.74 -13.88
N ALA A 120 0.70 15.22 -15.10
CA ALA A 120 -0.53 14.91 -15.82
C ALA A 120 -1.25 13.73 -15.15
N GLY A 121 -0.52 12.67 -14.81
CA GLY A 121 -1.03 11.51 -14.10
C GLY A 121 -1.51 11.81 -12.67
N SER A 122 -1.08 12.92 -12.07
CA SER A 122 -1.52 13.33 -10.73
C SER A 122 -2.86 14.08 -10.71
N VAL A 123 -3.38 14.50 -11.87
CA VAL A 123 -4.61 15.32 -11.96
C VAL A 123 -5.71 14.69 -12.83
N LEU A 124 -5.50 13.46 -13.30
CA LEU A 124 -6.48 12.64 -14.04
C LEU A 124 -7.30 11.79 -13.08
#